data_AF-A0AAE4EN78-F1
#
_entry.id   AF-A0AAE4EN78-F1
#
_cell.length_a   1.000
_cell.length_b   1.000
_cell.length_c   1.000
_cell.angle_alpha   90.00
_cell.angle_beta   90.00
_cell.angle_gamma   90.00
#
_symmetry.space_group_name_H-M   'P 1'
#
loop_
_entity.id
_entity.type
_entity.pdbx_description
1 polymer ?
#
loop_
_entity_poly.entity_id
_entity_poly.type
_entity_poly.pdbx_seq_one_letter_code
_entity_poly.pdbx_strand_id
1 'polypeptide(L)'
;MVQQFGVGQHPDLPPYLVHFTGRPRGVYSPPLGVPAKPEDRLAMILTCGFIQGFATFGTWGPVGCTSEVSGAGLAALFSTGVTGRGPYEPWAVVLKRDAAIDLGFRPVWYMDSQERVATKDLPVRMLDRRVTYNPGLEDWLAEREWRFCWGDMEIRPGNVPAISLPGLVTAVIVGRSGWQPLRGPAPVWFDGIPRCLWDGQNLVMDGVFAP
;
A
#
# COMPACT_ATOMS: atom_id res chain seq x y z
N MET A 1 3.65 -19.59 32.10
CA MET A 1 4.22 -18.22 32.06
C MET A 1 3.58 -17.53 30.87
N VAL A 2 2.74 -16.52 31.08
CA VAL A 2 2.04 -15.83 29.98
C VAL A 2 3.04 -14.84 29.38
N GLN A 3 3.46 -15.07 28.14
CA GLN A 3 4.30 -14.13 27.41
C GLN A 3 3.46 -12.88 27.15
N GLN A 4 3.78 -11.78 27.84
CA GLN A 4 3.23 -10.47 27.48
C GLN A 4 3.87 -10.05 26.17
N PHE A 5 3.05 -9.83 25.14
CA PHE A 5 3.53 -9.27 23.89
C PHE A 5 3.91 -7.80 24.09
N GLY A 6 4.95 -7.34 23.40
CA GLY A 6 5.29 -5.93 23.33
C GLY A 6 4.13 -5.11 22.73
N VAL A 7 4.08 -3.81 23.03
CA VAL A 7 3.06 -2.91 22.45
C VAL A 7 3.07 -3.03 20.93
N GLY A 8 1.91 -3.33 20.34
CA GLY A 8 1.76 -3.47 18.88
C GLY A 8 2.26 -4.79 18.29
N GLN A 9 2.85 -5.69 19.09
CA GLN A 9 3.23 -7.02 18.68
C GLN A 9 2.10 -8.01 19.03
N HIS A 10 1.65 -8.77 18.04
CA HIS A 10 0.71 -9.87 18.23
C HIS A 10 1.09 -10.95 17.23
N PRO A 11 1.11 -12.24 17.61
CA PRO A 11 1.58 -13.32 16.74
C PRO A 11 0.82 -13.41 15.41
N ASP A 12 -0.46 -13.04 15.42
CA ASP A 12 -1.33 -13.07 14.22
C ASP A 12 -1.37 -11.74 13.45
N LEU A 13 -0.59 -10.73 13.86
CA LEU A 13 -0.52 -9.45 13.16
C LEU A 13 0.84 -9.32 12.46
N PRO A 14 0.86 -9.13 11.13
CA PRO A 14 2.12 -8.94 10.43
C PRO A 14 2.79 -7.65 10.94
N PRO A 15 4.13 -7.63 11.09
CA PRO A 15 4.86 -6.43 11.52
C PRO A 15 5.01 -5.38 10.41
N TYR A 16 4.37 -5.61 9.26
CA TYR A 16 4.53 -4.81 8.05
C TYR A 16 3.19 -4.43 7.42
N LEU A 17 3.19 -3.31 6.69
CA LEU A 17 2.13 -2.91 5.77
C LEU A 17 2.67 -2.87 4.35
N VAL A 18 1.84 -3.21 3.36
CA VAL A 18 2.27 -3.32 1.96
C VAL A 18 1.56 -2.28 1.10
N HIS A 19 2.32 -1.40 0.44
CA HIS A 19 1.79 -0.50 -0.58
C HIS A 19 2.03 -1.10 -1.97
N PHE A 20 0.97 -1.64 -2.57
CA PHE A 20 1.01 -2.22 -3.92
C PHE A 20 0.94 -1.14 -5.00
N THR A 21 1.83 -1.21 -5.98
CA THR A 21 1.78 -0.36 -7.18
C THR A 21 0.98 -1.02 -8.33
N GLY A 22 0.78 -2.33 -8.23
CA GLY A 22 0.16 -3.20 -9.22
C GLY A 22 -1.20 -3.78 -8.85
N ARG A 23 -2.03 -3.01 -8.13
CA ARG A 23 -3.41 -3.43 -7.87
C ARG A 23 -4.18 -3.58 -9.19
N PRO A 24 -4.95 -4.65 -9.38
CA PRO A 24 -5.80 -4.82 -10.55
C PRO A 24 -6.85 -3.71 -10.53
N ARG A 25 -6.77 -2.81 -11.51
CA ARG A 25 -7.73 -1.73 -11.67
C ARG A 25 -8.78 -2.16 -12.70
N GLY A 26 -10.01 -1.68 -12.50
CA GLY A 26 -10.99 -1.66 -13.59
C GLY A 26 -10.58 -0.68 -14.68
N VAL A 27 -11.54 -0.18 -15.45
CA VAL A 27 -11.31 0.69 -16.64
C VAL A 27 -10.71 2.08 -16.31
N TYR A 28 -10.34 2.35 -15.07
CA TYR A 28 -9.87 3.67 -14.62
C TYR A 28 -8.39 3.86 -14.91
N SER A 29 -8.08 4.92 -15.66
CA SER A 29 -6.70 5.38 -15.85
C SER A 29 -6.11 5.88 -14.52
N PRO A 30 -4.79 5.73 -14.31
CA PRO A 30 -4.14 6.34 -13.15
C PRO A 30 -4.23 7.87 -13.21
N PRO A 31 -4.11 8.56 -12.05
CA PRO A 31 -4.05 10.02 -12.02
C PRO A 31 -2.95 10.58 -12.94
N LEU A 32 -3.12 11.81 -13.41
CA LEU A 32 -2.12 12.48 -14.23
C LEU A 32 -0.76 12.50 -13.51
N GLY A 33 0.31 12.14 -14.24
CA GLY A 33 1.67 12.06 -13.70
C GLY A 33 2.00 10.73 -13.00
N VAL A 34 1.03 9.83 -12.80
CA VAL A 34 1.28 8.49 -12.29
C VAL A 34 1.50 7.52 -13.46
N PRO A 35 2.62 6.79 -13.52
CA PRO A 35 2.90 5.86 -14.60
C PRO A 35 1.80 4.79 -14.80
N ALA A 36 1.64 4.31 -16.03
CA ALA A 36 0.64 3.30 -16.37
C ALA A 36 1.02 1.90 -15.85
N LYS A 37 2.30 1.53 -15.93
CA LYS A 37 2.77 0.21 -15.49
C LYS A 37 3.16 0.23 -14.01
N PRO A 38 2.87 -0.83 -13.25
CA PRO A 38 3.25 -0.90 -11.83
C PRO A 38 4.74 -0.84 -11.56
N GLU A 39 5.56 -1.43 -12.43
CA GLU A 39 7.02 -1.37 -12.35
C GLU A 39 7.53 0.07 -12.46
N ASP A 40 6.96 0.86 -13.37
CA ASP A 40 7.33 2.26 -13.57
C ASP A 40 6.88 3.12 -12.38
N ARG A 41 5.71 2.82 -11.78
CA ARG A 41 5.26 3.45 -10.53
C ARG A 41 6.21 3.16 -9.38
N LEU A 42 6.64 1.91 -9.25
CA LEU A 42 7.59 1.52 -8.22
C LEU A 42 8.94 2.21 -8.44
N ALA A 43 9.43 2.24 -9.68
CA ALA A 43 10.65 2.96 -10.04
C ALA A 43 10.56 4.44 -9.67
N MET A 44 9.44 5.10 -9.98
CA MET A 44 9.19 6.49 -9.61
C MET A 44 9.20 6.67 -8.08
N ILE A 45 8.48 5.83 -7.32
CA ILE A 45 8.45 5.87 -5.85
C ILE A 45 9.85 5.72 -5.26
N LEU A 46 10.63 4.75 -5.75
CA LEU A 46 12.00 4.50 -5.29
C LEU A 46 12.94 5.65 -5.65
N THR A 47 12.82 6.18 -6.87
CA THR A 47 13.64 7.30 -7.33
C THR A 47 13.36 8.57 -6.52
N CYS A 48 12.09 8.87 -6.27
CA CYS A 48 11.66 10.10 -5.61
C CYS A 48 11.74 10.02 -4.08
N GLY A 49 11.71 8.82 -3.49
CA GLY A 49 11.73 8.66 -2.03
C GLY A 49 10.40 8.94 -1.34
N PHE A 50 9.28 8.93 -2.07
CA PHE A 50 7.97 9.19 -1.47
C PHE A 50 6.83 8.46 -2.19
N ILE A 51 5.73 8.23 -1.46
CA ILE A 51 4.43 7.84 -2.01
C ILE A 51 3.54 9.09 -2.09
N GLN A 52 3.08 9.44 -3.29
CA GLN A 52 2.12 10.54 -3.47
C GLN A 52 0.70 10.09 -3.10
N GLY A 53 -0.02 10.97 -2.42
CA GLY A 53 -1.44 10.82 -2.12
C GLY A 53 -2.30 11.32 -3.29
N PHE A 54 -3.33 10.56 -3.62
CA PHE A 54 -4.32 10.94 -4.62
C PHE A 54 -5.72 10.67 -4.08
N ALA A 55 -6.72 11.40 -4.58
CA ALA A 55 -8.10 10.99 -4.38
C ALA A 55 -8.33 9.68 -5.15
N THR A 56 -8.74 8.64 -4.45
CA THR A 56 -9.09 7.34 -5.04
C THR A 56 -10.61 7.18 -5.08
N PHE A 57 -11.07 6.07 -5.68
CA PHE A 57 -12.49 5.76 -5.72
C PHE A 57 -13.08 5.71 -4.30
N GLY A 58 -14.12 6.51 -4.06
CA GLY A 58 -14.83 6.56 -2.78
C GLY A 58 -14.16 7.42 -1.70
N THR A 59 -13.13 8.21 -2.04
CA THR A 59 -12.51 9.20 -1.15
C THR A 59 -12.70 10.63 -1.67
N TRP A 60 -12.73 11.59 -0.76
CA TRP A 60 -12.82 13.03 -1.03
C TRP A 60 -11.45 13.70 -1.04
N GLY A 61 -10.56 13.30 -0.13
CA GLY A 61 -9.20 13.82 0.00
C GLY A 61 -8.13 12.92 -0.61
N PRO A 62 -6.87 13.39 -0.67
CA PRO A 62 -5.74 12.53 -0.99
C PRO A 62 -5.56 11.46 0.08
N VAL A 63 -5.28 10.23 -0.36
CA VAL A 63 -4.99 9.10 0.52
C VAL A 63 -3.78 8.29 0.04
N GLY A 64 -3.08 7.69 1.01
CA GLY A 64 -2.03 6.70 0.80
C GLY A 64 -2.52 5.36 1.33
N CYS A 65 -2.71 4.38 0.45
CA CYS A 65 -3.29 3.08 0.80
C CYS A 65 -2.21 2.02 1.00
N THR A 66 -2.37 1.20 2.02
CA THR A 66 -1.54 0.03 2.31
C THR A 66 -2.43 -1.14 2.72
N SER A 67 -1.87 -2.34 2.79
CA SER A 67 -2.56 -3.55 3.19
C SER A 67 -1.82 -4.24 4.32
N GLU A 68 -2.55 -4.68 5.34
CA GLU A 68 -2.03 -5.50 6.43
C GLU A 68 -2.17 -6.97 6.06
N VAL A 69 -1.17 -7.51 5.37
CA VAL A 69 -1.24 -8.85 4.78
C VAL A 69 -0.11 -9.74 5.30
N SER A 70 -0.45 -10.95 5.71
CA SER A 70 0.53 -11.98 6.06
C SER A 70 1.20 -12.53 4.79
N GLY A 71 2.25 -13.35 4.95
CA GLY A 71 2.85 -14.05 3.81
C GLY A 71 1.84 -14.89 3.01
N ALA A 72 0.93 -15.59 3.70
CA ALA A 72 -0.15 -16.33 3.07
C ALA A 72 -1.16 -15.40 2.37
N GLY A 73 -1.47 -14.25 2.98
CA GLY A 73 -2.32 -13.23 2.35
C GLY A 73 -1.70 -12.66 1.08
N LEU A 74 -0.41 -12.36 1.09
CA LEU A 74 0.35 -11.93 -0.10
C LEU A 74 0.30 -12.99 -1.20
N ALA A 75 0.55 -14.25 -0.85
CA ALA A 75 0.46 -15.36 -1.80
C ALA A 75 -0.94 -15.46 -2.44
N ALA A 76 -2.00 -15.33 -1.65
CA ALA A 76 -3.37 -15.32 -2.16
C ALA A 76 -3.64 -14.13 -3.11
N LEU A 77 -3.19 -12.92 -2.74
CA LEU A 77 -3.33 -11.71 -3.56
C LEU A 77 -2.59 -11.82 -4.91
N PHE A 78 -1.37 -12.37 -4.93
CA PHE A 78 -0.58 -12.51 -6.16
C PHE A 78 -1.03 -13.67 -7.04
N SER A 79 -1.61 -14.73 -6.48
CA SER A 79 -2.09 -15.89 -7.24
C SER A 79 -3.52 -15.74 -7.75
N THR A 80 -4.42 -15.27 -6.89
CA THR A 80 -5.87 -15.25 -7.15
C THR A 80 -6.46 -13.84 -7.12
N GLY A 81 -5.89 -12.96 -6.29
CA GLY A 81 -6.34 -11.58 -6.16
C GLY A 81 -7.53 -11.39 -5.24
N VAL A 82 -8.30 -10.33 -5.50
CA VAL A 82 -9.47 -9.93 -4.69
C VAL A 82 -10.70 -9.86 -5.58
N THR A 83 -11.79 -10.49 -5.13
CA THR A 83 -13.17 -10.33 -5.66
C THR A 83 -13.28 -10.07 -7.16
N GLY A 84 -13.04 -11.09 -7.99
CA GLY A 84 -13.28 -11.01 -9.43
C GLY A 84 -12.40 -10.00 -10.21
N ARG A 85 -11.43 -9.34 -9.58
CA ARG A 85 -10.50 -8.40 -10.24
C ARG A 85 -9.20 -9.06 -10.73
N GLY A 86 -9.00 -10.33 -10.39
CA GLY A 86 -7.79 -11.07 -10.75
C GLY A 86 -6.59 -10.74 -9.86
N PRO A 87 -5.44 -11.39 -10.09
CA PRO A 87 -4.26 -11.29 -9.26
C PRO A 87 -3.63 -9.90 -9.27
N TYR A 88 -2.97 -9.57 -8.16
CA TYR A 88 -2.11 -8.41 -8.05
C TYR A 88 -0.80 -8.63 -8.80
N GLU A 89 -0.29 -7.59 -9.45
CA GLU A 89 1.07 -7.64 -9.98
C GLU A 89 2.07 -7.46 -8.81
N PRO A 90 3.14 -8.27 -8.74
CA PRO A 90 4.08 -8.31 -7.62
C PRO A 90 5.07 -7.13 -7.62
N TRP A 91 4.53 -5.92 -7.46
CA TRP A 91 5.29 -4.68 -7.35
C TRP A 91 4.77 -3.89 -6.15
N ALA A 92 5.60 -3.75 -5.11
CA ALA A 92 5.19 -3.11 -3.87
C ALA A 92 6.36 -2.59 -3.03
N VAL A 93 6.08 -1.62 -2.16
CA VAL A 93 6.97 -1.27 -1.05
C VAL A 93 6.40 -1.81 0.26
N VAL A 94 7.28 -2.37 1.09
CA VAL A 94 6.93 -2.95 2.39
C VAL A 94 7.37 -1.98 3.48
N LEU A 95 6.43 -1.55 4.31
CA LEU A 95 6.61 -0.53 5.33
C LEU A 95 6.61 -1.18 6.71
N LYS A 96 7.42 -0.65 7.64
CA LYS A 96 7.34 -1.02 9.06
C LYS A 96 6.00 -0.52 9.64
N ARG A 97 5.24 -1.43 10.26
CA ARG A 97 3.87 -1.13 10.71
C ARG A 97 3.83 -0.11 11.84
N ASP A 98 4.72 -0.21 12.81
CA ASP A 98 4.86 0.73 13.92
C ASP A 98 5.17 2.14 13.42
N ALA A 99 6.19 2.29 12.58
CA ALA A 99 6.54 3.58 11.98
C ALA A 99 5.39 4.15 11.11
N ALA A 100 4.66 3.29 10.39
CA ALA A 100 3.47 3.71 9.64
C ALA A 100 2.35 4.21 10.58
N ILE A 101 2.12 3.54 11.71
CA ILE A 101 1.17 3.98 12.72
C ILE A 101 1.58 5.34 13.29
N ASP A 102 2.85 5.54 13.61
CA ASP A 102 3.36 6.79 14.15
C ASP A 102 3.20 7.95 13.15
N LEU A 103 3.35 7.67 11.85
CA LEU A 103 3.06 8.64 10.79
C LEU A 103 1.57 8.99 10.71
N GLY A 104 0.68 8.05 11.02
CA GLY A 104 -0.77 8.28 11.04
C GLY A 104 -1.59 7.34 10.16
N PHE A 105 -1.00 6.27 9.62
CA PHE A 105 -1.77 5.20 8.98
C PHE A 105 -2.71 4.56 9.99
N ARG A 106 -3.96 4.34 9.58
CA ARG A 106 -4.98 3.66 10.39
C ARG A 106 -5.75 2.66 9.53
N PRO A 107 -6.30 1.58 10.12
CA PRO A 107 -7.16 0.67 9.39
C PRO A 107 -8.41 1.41 8.87
N VAL A 108 -8.90 0.96 7.73
CA VAL A 108 -10.19 1.43 7.20
C VAL A 108 -11.36 0.88 8.03
N TRP A 109 -12.51 1.53 7.90
CA TRP A 109 -13.78 1.03 8.43
C TRP A 109 -14.60 0.46 7.28
N TYR A 110 -14.75 -0.85 7.29
CA TYR A 110 -15.65 -1.57 6.40
C TYR A 110 -17.08 -1.31 6.87
N MET A 111 -17.87 -0.66 6.03
CA MET A 111 -19.18 -0.17 6.39
C MET A 111 -20.23 -0.55 5.36
N ASP A 112 -21.39 -0.94 5.86
CA ASP A 112 -22.58 -1.10 5.02
C ASP A 112 -23.20 0.27 4.65
N SER A 113 -24.28 0.22 3.86
CA SER A 113 -24.98 1.45 3.43
C SER A 113 -25.57 2.27 4.57
N GLN A 114 -26.08 1.65 5.63
CA GLN A 114 -26.70 2.34 6.76
C GLN A 114 -25.63 3.05 7.61
N GLU A 115 -24.52 2.37 7.88
CA GLU A 115 -23.37 2.93 8.61
C GLU A 115 -22.75 4.11 7.87
N ARG A 116 -22.66 4.03 6.53
CA ARG A 116 -22.17 5.15 5.70
C ARG A 116 -23.08 6.37 5.76
N VAL A 117 -24.39 6.17 5.81
CA VAL A 117 -25.36 7.28 5.99
C VAL A 117 -25.24 7.88 7.38
N ALA A 118 -25.16 7.04 8.43
CA ALA A 118 -25.03 7.49 9.81
C ALA A 118 -23.74 8.29 10.07
N THR A 119 -22.69 8.04 9.28
CA THR A 119 -21.37 8.67 9.44
C THR A 119 -21.06 9.73 8.38
N LYS A 120 -22.06 10.15 7.58
CA LYS A 120 -21.84 11.06 6.43
C LYS A 120 -21.28 12.45 6.81
N ASP A 121 -21.52 12.90 8.04
CA ASP A 121 -21.17 14.24 8.51
C ASP A 121 -19.83 14.28 9.28
N LEU A 122 -19.07 13.18 9.30
CA LEU A 122 -17.71 13.17 9.87
C LEU A 122 -16.75 14.07 9.05
N PRO A 123 -15.64 14.53 9.65
CA PRO A 123 -14.60 15.25 8.91
C PRO A 123 -14.04 14.41 7.74
N VAL A 124 -13.65 15.06 6.64
CA VAL A 124 -13.11 14.40 5.42
C VAL A 124 -12.04 13.36 5.73
N ARG A 125 -11.10 13.69 6.63
CA ARG A 125 -10.04 12.79 7.07
C ARG A 125 -10.54 11.46 7.65
N MET A 126 -11.72 11.47 8.29
CA MET A 126 -12.39 10.27 8.79
C MET A 126 -13.27 9.63 7.72
N LEU A 127 -13.98 10.43 6.90
CA LEU A 127 -14.79 9.90 5.79
C LEU A 127 -13.96 9.05 4.83
N ASP A 128 -12.73 9.47 4.55
CA ASP A 128 -11.77 8.80 3.67
C ASP A 128 -11.24 7.47 4.22
N ARG A 129 -11.54 7.13 5.48
CA ARG A 129 -11.25 5.81 6.05
C ARG A 129 -12.38 4.82 5.81
N ARG A 130 -13.52 5.23 5.27
CA ARG A 130 -14.66 4.32 5.04
C ARG A 130 -14.47 3.57 3.74
N VAL A 131 -14.73 2.26 3.78
CA VAL A 131 -14.74 1.37 2.62
C VAL A 131 -16.09 0.68 2.61
N THR A 132 -16.76 0.68 1.46
CA THR A 132 -18.04 -0.03 1.35
C THR A 132 -17.79 -1.52 1.53
N TYR A 133 -18.63 -2.17 2.34
CA TYR A 133 -18.61 -3.59 2.55
C TYR A 133 -20.00 -4.17 2.33
N ASN A 134 -20.12 -4.95 1.27
CA ASN A 134 -21.33 -5.69 0.93
C ASN A 134 -20.92 -7.14 0.67
N PRO A 135 -21.07 -8.06 1.65
CA PRO A 135 -20.67 -9.45 1.50
C PRO A 135 -21.16 -10.07 0.18
N GLY A 136 -20.24 -10.65 -0.59
CA GLY A 136 -20.54 -11.28 -1.89
C GLY A 136 -20.61 -10.34 -3.10
N LEU A 137 -20.58 -9.01 -2.91
CA LEU A 137 -20.57 -8.02 -3.99
C LEU A 137 -19.32 -7.12 -3.94
N GLU A 138 -19.01 -6.59 -2.75
CA GLU A 138 -17.90 -5.67 -2.48
C GLU A 138 -17.21 -6.13 -1.21
N ASP A 139 -16.37 -7.15 -1.33
CA ASP A 139 -15.61 -7.72 -0.21
C ASP A 139 -14.14 -7.30 -0.27
N TRP A 140 -13.85 -6.19 0.39
CA TRP A 140 -12.51 -5.63 0.50
C TRP A 140 -11.75 -6.11 1.75
N LEU A 141 -12.31 -7.07 2.51
CA LEU A 141 -11.69 -7.55 3.75
C LEU A 141 -10.38 -8.28 3.47
N ALA A 142 -10.25 -8.92 2.32
CA ALA A 142 -9.03 -9.62 1.92
C ALA A 142 -7.80 -8.69 1.85
N GLU A 143 -8.00 -7.40 1.57
CA GLU A 143 -6.92 -6.42 1.53
C GLU A 143 -6.49 -5.93 2.91
N ARG A 144 -7.34 -6.08 3.93
CA ARG A 144 -7.16 -5.48 5.27
C ARG A 144 -6.57 -4.08 5.15
N GLU A 145 -7.29 -3.20 4.47
CA GLU A 145 -6.75 -1.92 3.99
C GLU A 145 -6.45 -0.96 5.16
N TRP A 146 -5.34 -0.23 5.04
CA TRP A 146 -4.93 0.86 5.92
C TRP A 146 -4.71 2.12 5.09
N ARG A 147 -5.14 3.27 5.61
CA ARG A 147 -4.99 4.56 4.92
C ARG A 147 -4.26 5.58 5.79
N PHE A 148 -3.36 6.32 5.15
CA PHE A 148 -3.00 7.67 5.56
C PHE A 148 -3.95 8.63 4.83
N CYS A 149 -4.64 9.49 5.57
CA CYS A 149 -5.59 10.45 5.01
C CYS A 149 -5.12 11.86 5.32
N TRP A 150 -4.96 12.69 4.28
CA TRP A 150 -4.60 14.10 4.42
C TRP A 150 -5.79 15.02 4.69
N GLY A 151 -7.03 14.51 4.60
CA GLY A 151 -8.24 15.29 4.83
C GLY A 151 -8.60 16.14 3.62
N ASP A 152 -9.09 17.35 3.86
CA ASP A 152 -9.53 18.32 2.85
C ASP A 152 -8.37 19.06 2.14
N MET A 153 -7.15 18.49 2.18
CA MET A 153 -6.00 19.06 1.49
C MET A 153 -6.19 19.04 -0.02
N GLU A 154 -6.13 20.21 -0.62
CA GLU A 154 -6.26 20.38 -2.08
C GLU A 154 -5.03 19.82 -2.80
N ILE A 155 -5.26 19.01 -3.83
CA ILE A 155 -4.20 18.53 -4.74
C ILE A 155 -3.98 19.58 -5.82
N ARG A 156 -2.78 20.17 -5.87
CA ARG A 156 -2.40 21.14 -6.91
C ARG A 156 -1.23 20.62 -7.75
N PRO A 157 -1.13 20.98 -9.04
CA PRO A 157 0.06 20.69 -9.84
C PRO A 157 1.33 21.20 -9.14
N GLY A 158 2.33 20.33 -8.98
CA GLY A 158 3.58 20.65 -8.27
C GLY A 158 3.49 20.62 -6.74
N ASN A 159 2.29 20.41 -6.16
CA ASN A 159 2.09 20.30 -4.72
C ASN A 159 1.10 19.16 -4.40
N VAL A 160 1.52 17.94 -4.72
CA VAL A 160 0.78 16.73 -4.36
C VAL A 160 1.30 16.26 -3.00
N PRO A 161 0.45 16.07 -1.97
CA PRO A 161 0.90 15.58 -0.68
C PRO A 161 1.57 14.21 -0.82
N ALA A 162 2.63 13.98 -0.03
CA ALA A 162 3.40 12.75 -0.14
C ALA A 162 3.94 12.26 1.21
N ILE A 163 4.18 10.95 1.30
CA ILE A 163 4.73 10.26 2.46
C ILE A 163 6.18 9.96 2.17
N SER A 164 7.08 10.52 2.98
CA SER A 164 8.52 10.22 2.91
C SER A 164 8.79 8.76 3.26
N LEU A 165 9.60 8.07 2.44
CA LEU A 165 9.93 6.65 2.59
C LEU A 165 11.23 6.31 3.33
N PRO A 166 12.29 7.15 3.32
CA PRO A 166 13.51 6.87 4.07
C PRO A 166 13.22 6.55 5.55
N GLY A 167 13.73 5.40 6.03
CA GLY A 167 13.51 4.90 7.38
C GLY A 167 12.17 4.15 7.61
N LEU A 168 11.20 4.29 6.70
CA LEU A 168 9.90 3.62 6.77
C LEU A 168 9.91 2.27 6.03
N VAL A 169 10.63 2.18 4.91
CA VAL A 169 10.68 0.98 4.06
C VAL A 169 11.61 -0.07 4.68
N THR A 170 11.16 -1.33 4.68
CA THR A 170 11.96 -2.48 5.14
C THR A 170 12.32 -3.47 4.03
N ALA A 171 11.57 -3.47 2.93
CA ALA A 171 11.81 -4.32 1.76
C ALA A 171 11.02 -3.78 0.56
N VAL A 172 11.36 -4.26 -0.63
CA VAL A 172 10.62 -4.02 -1.87
C VAL A 172 10.28 -5.35 -2.51
N ILE A 173 9.04 -5.52 -2.95
CA ILE A 173 8.61 -6.66 -3.76
C ILE A 173 8.75 -6.27 -5.23
N VAL A 174 9.43 -7.11 -6.00
CA VAL A 174 9.64 -6.94 -7.44
C VAL A 174 9.08 -8.12 -8.23
N GLY A 175 8.59 -7.83 -9.43
CA GLY A 175 8.00 -8.85 -10.30
C GLY A 175 8.99 -9.56 -11.19
N ARG A 176 10.27 -9.17 -11.15
CA ARG A 176 11.33 -9.75 -11.99
C ARG A 176 12.63 -9.83 -11.21
N SER A 177 13.30 -10.98 -11.32
CA SER A 177 14.59 -11.20 -10.67
C SER A 177 15.63 -10.20 -11.18
N GLY A 178 16.44 -9.67 -10.26
CA GLY A 178 17.51 -8.73 -10.56
C GLY A 178 17.02 -7.33 -10.96
N TRP A 179 15.72 -7.02 -10.82
CA TRP A 179 15.17 -5.74 -11.25
C TRP A 179 15.76 -4.56 -10.47
N GLN A 180 16.00 -3.45 -11.19
CA GLN A 180 16.50 -2.19 -10.67
C GLN A 180 15.65 -1.02 -11.20
N PRO A 181 15.37 0.02 -10.38
CA PRO A 181 14.47 1.11 -10.75
C PRO A 181 15.01 2.05 -11.84
N LEU A 182 16.32 2.05 -12.13
CA LEU A 182 16.94 2.90 -13.16
C LEU A 182 18.20 2.24 -13.77
N ARG A 183 18.58 2.72 -14.96
CA ARG A 183 19.96 2.65 -15.49
C ARG A 183 20.67 3.98 -15.16
N GLY A 184 21.06 4.17 -13.91
CA GLY A 184 21.69 5.39 -13.40
C GLY A 184 21.97 5.26 -11.90
N PRO A 185 22.76 6.17 -11.28
CA PRO A 185 23.11 6.05 -9.87
C PRO A 185 21.84 6.03 -9.02
N ALA A 186 21.67 4.96 -8.24
CA ALA A 186 20.50 4.84 -7.38
C ALA A 186 20.55 5.93 -6.28
N PRO A 187 19.41 6.56 -5.94
CA PRO A 187 19.32 7.35 -4.72
C PRO A 187 19.79 6.53 -3.52
N VAL A 188 20.74 7.10 -2.77
CA VAL A 188 21.40 6.45 -1.63
C VAL A 188 20.40 5.97 -0.56
N TRP A 189 19.20 6.55 -0.50
CA TRP A 189 18.25 6.25 0.57
C TRP A 189 17.72 4.82 0.56
N PHE A 190 17.70 4.15 -0.60
CA PHE A 190 17.25 2.75 -0.69
C PHE A 190 18.40 1.75 -0.89
N ASP A 191 19.66 2.20 -0.76
CA ASP A 191 20.81 1.30 -0.72
C ASP A 191 20.67 0.29 0.43
N GLY A 192 21.02 -0.97 0.16
CA GLY A 192 20.91 -2.06 1.12
C GLY A 192 19.48 -2.51 1.45
N ILE A 193 18.44 -1.88 0.89
CA ILE A 193 17.07 -2.34 1.12
C ILE A 193 16.88 -3.73 0.47
N PRO A 194 16.36 -4.73 1.21
CA PRO A 194 16.05 -6.05 0.66
C PRO A 194 15.09 -5.99 -0.52
N ARG A 195 15.42 -6.73 -1.57
CA ARG A 195 14.57 -6.99 -2.73
C ARG A 195 14.02 -8.41 -2.64
N CYS A 196 12.71 -8.55 -2.66
CA CYS A 196 12.02 -9.83 -2.64
C CYS A 196 11.34 -10.08 -3.99
N LEU A 197 11.52 -11.26 -4.56
CA LEU A 197 10.87 -11.70 -5.78
C LEU A 197 9.67 -12.61 -5.43
N TRP A 198 8.57 -12.44 -6.15
CA TRP A 198 7.51 -13.45 -6.19
C TRP A 198 7.86 -14.52 -7.21
N ASP A 199 8.11 -15.76 -6.77
CA ASP A 199 8.49 -16.88 -7.66
C ASP A 199 7.30 -17.66 -8.24
N GLY A 200 6.07 -17.20 -7.96
CA GLY A 200 4.83 -17.89 -8.30
C GLY A 200 4.18 -18.62 -7.12
N GLN A 201 4.91 -18.83 -6.03
CA GLN A 201 4.42 -19.51 -4.82
C GLN A 201 4.79 -18.80 -3.53
N ASN A 202 5.99 -18.23 -3.45
CA ASN A 202 6.56 -17.61 -2.28
C ASN A 202 7.26 -16.28 -2.61
N LEU A 203 7.41 -15.44 -1.59
CA LEU A 203 8.36 -14.34 -1.63
C LEU A 203 9.74 -14.87 -1.25
N VAL A 204 10.68 -14.77 -2.18
CA VAL A 204 12.07 -15.19 -1.99
C VAL A 204 12.99 -13.98 -2.03
N MET A 205 14.10 -14.05 -1.29
CA MET A 205 15.10 -13.00 -1.33
C MET A 205 15.80 -13.01 -2.70
N ASP A 206 15.80 -11.87 -3.38
CA ASP A 206 16.38 -11.66 -4.72
C ASP A 206 17.60 -10.72 -4.69
N GLY A 207 18.01 -10.32 -3.48
CA GLY A 207 19.20 -9.51 -3.22
C GLY A 207 18.87 -8.23 -2.44
N VAL A 208 19.74 -7.25 -2.57
CA VAL A 208 19.55 -5.89 -2.05
C VAL A 208 19.71 -4.89 -3.19
N PHE A 209 19.14 -3.70 -3.06
CA PHE A 209 19.52 -2.60 -3.92
C PHE A 209 20.95 -2.15 -3.59
N ALA A 210 21.69 -1.78 -4.62
CA ALA A 210 23.05 -1.27 -4.54
C ALA A 210 23.15 0.01 -5.39
N PRO A 211 24.11 0.91 -5.12
CA PRO A 211 24.27 2.19 -5.82
C PRO A 211 24.49 2.07 -7.33
#